data_AF-A0A969UAJ6-F1
#
_entry.id   AF-A0A969UAJ6-F1
#
_cell.length_a   1.000
_cell.length_b   1.000
_cell.length_c   1.000
_cell.angle_alpha   90.00
_cell.angle_beta   90.00
_cell.angle_gamma   90.00
#
_symmetry.space_group_name_H-M   'P 1'
#
loop_
_entity.id
_entity.type
_entity.pdbx_description
1 polymer ?
#
loop_
_entity_poly.entity_id
_entity_poly.type
_entity_poly.pdbx_seq_one_letter_code
_entity_poly.pdbx_strand_id
1 'polypeptide(L)'
;MTIPSVATFAREEGLIKLPKKTNASCEDSINSVKSYLIKNGYFSLKPTAGLSGGVFKSKIQIDKNRIRNSYYEYPTNRPELVSIYLAGDSKKVLGTFSRSPQLMVNLGAQIIAGCDRVGMVEFSAPWEEFFRPVGYFPDNTVRTFSWLENRDETEIRSGKYPNQRVVITPTGSISMYKWGYYYSP
;
A
#
# COMPACT_ATOMS: atom_id res chain seq x y z
N MET A 1 27.12 -11.85 30.78
CA MET A 1 26.88 -12.00 29.33
C MET A 1 25.77 -11.04 28.95
N THR A 2 26.11 -9.98 28.23
CA THR A 2 25.17 -9.02 27.66
C THR A 2 24.61 -9.62 26.37
N ILE A 3 23.30 -9.83 26.33
CA ILE A 3 22.58 -10.21 25.12
C ILE A 3 22.76 -9.06 24.11
N PRO A 4 23.25 -9.30 22.89
CA PRO A 4 23.35 -8.23 21.90
C PRO A 4 21.94 -7.67 21.67
N SER A 5 21.80 -6.35 21.84
CA SER A 5 20.58 -5.65 21.46
C SER A 5 20.27 -6.01 20.01
N VAL A 6 19.06 -6.47 19.74
CA VAL A 6 18.55 -6.66 18.39
C VAL A 6 18.80 -5.34 17.64
N ALA A 7 19.75 -5.35 16.72
CA ALA A 7 19.97 -4.22 15.85
C ALA A 7 18.71 -4.10 14.99
N THR A 8 17.82 -3.19 15.38
CA THR A 8 16.67 -2.76 14.59
C THR A 8 17.22 -2.18 13.29
N PHE A 9 17.30 -3.00 12.24
CA PHE A 9 17.60 -2.52 10.90
C PHE A 9 16.41 -1.70 10.43
N ALA A 10 16.52 -0.37 10.52
CA ALA A 10 15.61 0.54 9.84
C ALA A 10 15.66 0.19 8.33
N ARG A 11 14.58 -0.40 7.80
CA ARG A 11 14.44 -0.53 6.35
C ARG A 11 14.09 0.85 5.79
N GLU A 12 14.81 1.24 4.74
CA GLU A 12 14.65 2.52 4.05
C GLU A 12 13.19 2.71 3.60
N GLU A 13 12.61 3.85 3.95
CA GLU A 13 11.24 4.16 3.56
C GLU A 13 11.15 4.32 2.04
N GLY A 14 10.07 3.81 1.45
CA GLY A 14 9.75 4.19 0.08
C GLY A 14 9.17 5.60 0.10
N LEU A 15 9.82 6.53 -0.59
CA LEU A 15 9.37 7.91 -0.72
C LEU A 15 9.77 8.48 -2.06
N ILE A 16 8.82 9.08 -2.78
CA ILE A 16 9.12 9.88 -3.97
C ILE A 16 8.25 11.13 -4.04
N LYS A 17 8.72 12.16 -4.77
CA LYS A 17 7.84 13.22 -5.28
C LYS A 17 6.89 12.62 -6.31
N LEU A 18 5.61 12.98 -6.26
CA LEU A 18 4.65 12.55 -7.28
C LEU A 18 5.18 13.00 -8.65
N PRO A 19 5.35 12.09 -9.62
CA PRO A 19 5.82 12.45 -10.94
C PRO A 19 4.83 13.40 -11.60
N LYS A 20 5.33 14.26 -12.50
CA LYS A 20 4.46 15.15 -13.27
C LYS A 20 3.43 14.32 -14.02
N LYS A 21 2.18 14.76 -13.97
CA LYS A 21 1.08 14.14 -14.71
C LYS A 21 1.48 14.01 -16.18
N THR A 22 1.49 12.79 -16.68
CA THR A 22 1.68 12.50 -18.09
C THR A 22 0.32 12.57 -18.80
N ASN A 23 0.32 12.60 -20.13
CA ASN A 23 -0.93 12.51 -20.91
C ASN A 23 -1.59 11.11 -20.85
N ALA A 24 -1.05 10.19 -20.05
CA ALA A 24 -1.60 8.84 -19.88
C ALA A 24 -2.94 8.91 -19.13
N SER A 25 -3.92 8.14 -19.59
CA SER A 25 -5.17 8.00 -18.86
C SER A 25 -4.96 7.22 -17.56
N CYS A 26 -5.91 7.31 -16.63
CA CYS A 26 -5.89 6.49 -15.41
C CYS A 26 -5.82 4.98 -15.74
N GLU A 27 -6.52 4.56 -16.79
CA GLU A 27 -6.50 3.18 -17.28
C GLU A 27 -5.12 2.78 -17.82
N ASP A 28 -4.45 3.65 -18.58
CA ASP A 28 -3.10 3.39 -19.09
C ASP A 28 -2.09 3.23 -17.97
N SER A 29 -2.16 4.08 -16.93
CA SER A 29 -1.30 3.97 -15.76
C SER A 29 -1.50 2.65 -15.02
N ILE A 30 -2.75 2.22 -14.83
CA ILE A 30 -3.08 0.93 -14.21
C ILE A 30 -2.57 -0.23 -15.07
N ASN A 31 -2.81 -0.17 -16.39
CA ASN A 31 -2.40 -1.22 -17.33
C ASN A 31 -0.87 -1.34 -17.44
N SER A 32 -0.15 -0.22 -17.36
CA SER A 32 1.31 -0.21 -17.34
C SER A 32 1.87 -0.90 -16.10
N VAL A 33 1.35 -0.56 -14.90
CA VAL A 33 1.73 -1.23 -13.65
C VAL A 33 1.37 -2.72 -13.67
N LYS A 34 0.17 -3.07 -14.15
CA LYS A 34 -0.25 -4.46 -14.33
C LYS A 34 0.71 -5.23 -15.22
N SER A 35 1.12 -4.64 -16.36
CA SER A 35 2.05 -5.24 -17.29
C SER A 35 3.43 -5.48 -16.67
N TYR A 36 3.92 -4.52 -15.87
CA TYR A 36 5.14 -4.69 -15.09
C TYR A 36 5.04 -5.86 -14.10
N LEU A 37 3.95 -5.93 -13.33
CA LEU A 37 3.73 -6.96 -12.33
C LEU A 37 3.62 -8.36 -12.95
N ILE A 38 3.01 -8.49 -14.14
CA ILE A 38 2.99 -9.73 -14.92
C ILE A 38 4.40 -10.09 -15.40
N LYS A 39 5.10 -9.17 -16.05
CA LYS A 39 6.44 -9.39 -16.61
C LYS A 39 7.45 -9.87 -15.56
N ASN A 40 7.32 -9.38 -14.32
CA ASN A 40 8.23 -9.73 -13.23
C ASN A 40 7.77 -10.94 -12.40
N GLY A 41 6.59 -11.51 -12.68
CA GLY A 41 6.06 -12.68 -11.99
C GLY A 41 5.40 -12.41 -10.64
N TYR A 42 5.01 -11.16 -10.37
CA TYR A 42 4.23 -10.78 -9.19
C TYR A 42 2.72 -11.04 -9.37
N PHE A 43 2.25 -11.10 -10.63
CA PHE A 43 0.94 -11.63 -10.99
C PHE A 43 1.05 -13.03 -11.58
N SER A 44 0.09 -13.89 -11.26
CA SER A 44 -0.10 -15.16 -11.96
C SER A 44 -1.13 -14.98 -13.07
N LEU A 45 -0.79 -15.48 -14.26
CA LEU A 45 -1.72 -15.69 -15.36
C LEU A 45 -2.25 -17.14 -15.32
N LYS A 46 -2.37 -17.79 -14.16
CA LYS A 46 -2.97 -19.12 -14.13
C LYS A 46 -4.45 -19.02 -14.56
N PRO A 47 -4.92 -19.89 -15.48
CA PRO A 47 -6.32 -19.91 -15.87
C PRO A 47 -7.18 -20.22 -14.64
N THR A 48 -8.29 -19.52 -14.50
CA THR A 48 -9.31 -19.85 -13.50
C THR A 48 -9.87 -21.22 -13.87
N ALA A 49 -9.82 -22.20 -12.95
CA ALA A 49 -10.35 -23.54 -13.21
C ALA A 49 -11.81 -23.45 -13.69
N GLY A 50 -12.13 -24.07 -14.83
CA GLY A 50 -13.49 -24.15 -15.38
C GLY A 50 -13.87 -23.17 -16.48
N LEU A 51 -12.98 -22.27 -16.93
CA LEU A 51 -13.24 -21.41 -18.10
C LEU A 51 -12.32 -21.82 -19.26
N SER A 52 -12.88 -22.56 -20.21
CA SER A 52 -12.28 -22.81 -21.53
C SER A 52 -12.27 -21.50 -22.32
N GLY A 53 -11.23 -20.70 -22.13
CA GLY A 53 -11.08 -19.36 -22.72
C GLY A 53 -10.45 -18.44 -21.68
N GLY A 54 -9.14 -18.20 -21.83
CA GLY A 54 -8.27 -17.61 -20.82
C GLY A 54 -8.68 -16.21 -20.34
N VAL A 55 -9.61 -16.13 -19.39
CA VAL A 55 -9.82 -14.92 -18.59
C VAL A 55 -8.87 -14.98 -17.39
N PHE A 56 -7.71 -14.38 -17.57
CA PHE A 56 -6.71 -14.20 -16.53
C PHE A 56 -7.18 -13.11 -15.56
N LYS A 57 -7.67 -13.49 -14.38
CA LYS A 57 -8.11 -12.51 -13.37
C LYS A 57 -6.92 -11.92 -12.62
N SER A 58 -6.29 -10.89 -13.18
CA SER A 58 -5.61 -9.89 -12.34
C SER A 58 -6.69 -9.18 -11.52
N LYS A 59 -6.74 -9.38 -10.20
CA LYS A 59 -7.73 -8.70 -9.35
C LYS A 59 -7.15 -7.34 -8.96
N ILE A 60 -7.27 -6.38 -9.89
CA ILE A 60 -7.12 -4.95 -9.61
C ILE A 60 -8.53 -4.38 -9.47
N GLN A 61 -8.82 -3.72 -8.36
CA GLN A 61 -10.13 -3.16 -8.05
C GLN A 61 -9.97 -1.69 -7.69
N ILE A 62 -10.80 -0.83 -8.29
CA ILE A 62 -10.91 0.56 -7.89
C ILE A 62 -12.09 0.66 -6.94
N ASP A 63 -11.78 0.86 -5.66
CA ASP A 63 -12.78 1.01 -4.63
C ASP A 63 -13.01 2.49 -4.33
N LYS A 64 -14.20 2.98 -4.70
CA LYS A 64 -14.60 4.39 -4.49
C LYS A 64 -15.02 4.72 -3.07
N ASN A 65 -15.32 3.68 -2.27
CA ASN A 65 -15.96 3.78 -0.97
C ASN A 65 -15.19 3.10 0.17
N ARG A 66 -14.11 2.36 -0.11
CA ARG A 66 -13.51 1.49 0.92
C ARG A 66 -12.64 2.21 1.93
N ILE A 67 -12.17 3.40 1.62
CA ILE A 67 -11.24 4.14 2.45
C ILE A 67 -11.38 5.64 2.14
N ARG A 68 -12.37 6.33 2.71
CA ARG A 68 -12.05 7.68 3.17
C ARG A 68 -11.25 7.43 4.47
N ASN A 69 -10.11 8.07 4.74
CA ASN A 69 -9.49 8.08 6.09
C ASN A 69 -8.49 6.98 6.50
N SER A 70 -7.82 6.22 5.63
CA SER A 70 -6.85 5.20 6.13
C SER A 70 -5.61 5.79 6.81
N TYR A 71 -5.34 7.09 6.67
CA TYR A 71 -4.25 7.77 7.39
C TYR A 71 -4.54 9.26 7.60
N TYR A 72 -3.83 9.88 8.55
CA TYR A 72 -4.10 11.22 9.11
C TYR A 72 -4.21 12.33 8.05
N GLU A 73 -3.47 12.22 6.95
CA GLU A 73 -3.38 13.29 5.94
C GLU A 73 -3.97 12.87 4.60
N TYR A 74 -4.92 11.94 4.63
CA TYR A 74 -5.54 11.45 3.41
C TYR A 74 -6.19 12.62 2.64
N PRO A 75 -5.83 12.82 1.36
CA PRO A 75 -6.34 13.90 0.54
C PRO A 75 -7.86 13.75 0.28
N THR A 76 -8.69 14.64 0.85
CA THR A 76 -10.16 14.58 0.69
C THR A 76 -10.61 14.75 -0.76
N ASN A 77 -9.80 15.40 -1.59
CA ASN A 77 -10.03 15.57 -3.03
C ASN A 77 -9.64 14.35 -3.88
N ARG A 78 -8.97 13.33 -3.28
CA ARG A 78 -8.59 12.08 -3.97
C ARG A 78 -9.17 10.86 -3.24
N PRO A 79 -10.49 10.60 -3.30
CA PRO A 79 -11.19 9.66 -2.43
C PRO A 79 -11.05 8.17 -2.79
N GLU A 80 -10.34 7.81 -3.86
CA GLU A 80 -10.33 6.46 -4.41
C GLU A 80 -9.11 5.64 -3.96
N LEU A 81 -9.34 4.34 -3.80
CA LEU A 81 -8.33 3.32 -3.53
C LEU A 81 -8.19 2.42 -4.76
N VAL A 82 -6.96 2.06 -5.12
CA VAL A 82 -6.69 0.97 -6.07
C VAL A 82 -6.09 -0.21 -5.32
N SER A 83 -6.84 -1.30 -5.19
CA SER A 83 -6.36 -2.55 -4.59
C SER A 83 -5.80 -3.48 -5.67
N ILE A 84 -4.57 -3.95 -5.48
CA ILE A 84 -3.81 -4.80 -6.39
C ILE A 84 -3.49 -6.12 -5.68
N TYR A 85 -4.12 -7.20 -6.09
CA TYR A 85 -3.95 -8.51 -5.46
C TYR A 85 -2.86 -9.36 -6.14
N LEU A 86 -1.68 -9.42 -5.53
CA LEU A 86 -0.52 -10.17 -5.98
C LEU A 86 -0.73 -11.67 -5.74
N ALA A 87 -0.98 -12.41 -6.81
CA ALA A 87 -1.18 -13.87 -6.79
C ALA A 87 -0.11 -14.64 -7.60
N GLY A 88 1.06 -14.04 -7.84
CA GLY A 88 2.17 -14.59 -8.63
C GLY A 88 3.02 -15.65 -7.94
N ASP A 89 4.34 -15.55 -8.06
CA ASP A 89 5.29 -16.40 -7.34
C ASP A 89 5.41 -15.94 -5.87
N SER A 90 5.08 -16.82 -4.91
CA SER A 90 5.10 -16.49 -3.49
C SER A 90 6.47 -16.14 -2.95
N LYS A 91 7.55 -16.76 -3.45
CA LYS A 91 8.91 -16.39 -3.05
C LYS A 91 9.29 -15.01 -3.54
N LYS A 92 8.84 -14.62 -4.74
CA LYS A 92 9.08 -13.27 -5.28
C LYS A 92 8.24 -12.21 -4.57
N VAL A 93 6.97 -12.49 -4.31
CA VAL A 93 6.08 -11.54 -3.62
C VAL A 93 6.53 -11.35 -2.17
N LEU A 94 6.73 -12.42 -1.41
CA LEU A 94 7.12 -12.37 0.01
C LEU A 94 8.60 -12.08 0.23
N GLY A 95 9.47 -12.39 -0.74
CA GLY A 95 10.91 -12.20 -0.64
C GLY A 95 11.43 -10.92 -1.28
N THR A 96 10.97 -10.57 -2.48
CA THR A 96 11.51 -9.43 -3.24
C THR A 96 10.59 -8.22 -3.14
N PHE A 97 9.30 -8.39 -3.47
CA PHE A 97 8.36 -7.29 -3.53
C PHE A 97 8.10 -6.69 -2.14
N SER A 98 7.78 -7.54 -1.16
CA SER A 98 7.51 -7.14 0.24
C SER A 98 8.67 -6.37 0.88
N ARG A 99 9.89 -6.63 0.42
CA ARG A 99 11.13 -6.08 0.96
C ARG A 99 11.63 -4.86 0.18
N SER A 100 10.89 -4.40 -0.83
CA SER A 100 11.27 -3.27 -1.68
C SER A 100 10.25 -2.12 -1.57
N PRO A 101 10.30 -1.32 -0.49
CA PRO A 101 9.51 -0.09 -0.34
C PRO A 101 9.57 0.83 -1.56
N GLN A 102 10.77 1.03 -2.11
CA GLN A 102 10.96 1.90 -3.26
C GLN A 102 10.23 1.40 -4.51
N LEU A 103 10.23 0.08 -4.75
CA LEU A 103 9.48 -0.51 -5.86
C LEU A 103 7.98 -0.27 -5.68
N MET A 104 7.45 -0.50 -4.48
CA MET A 104 6.04 -0.28 -4.16
C MET A 104 5.65 1.18 -4.40
N VAL A 105 6.45 2.14 -3.92
CA VAL A 105 6.19 3.56 -4.12
C VAL A 105 6.27 3.97 -5.59
N ASN A 106 7.26 3.50 -6.34
CA ASN A 106 7.36 3.82 -7.77
C ASN A 106 6.13 3.35 -8.55
N LEU A 107 5.67 2.12 -8.30
CA LEU A 107 4.48 1.58 -8.96
C LEU A 107 3.20 2.28 -8.51
N GLY A 108 3.03 2.53 -7.21
CA GLY A 108 1.86 3.23 -6.68
C GLY A 108 1.78 4.68 -7.18
N ALA A 109 2.90 5.39 -7.21
CA ALA A 109 2.96 6.78 -7.68
C ALA A 109 2.61 6.93 -9.17
N GLN A 110 2.95 5.93 -10.00
CA GLN A 110 2.55 5.92 -11.41
C GLN A 110 1.02 5.91 -11.58
N ILE A 111 0.32 5.14 -10.74
CA ILE A 111 -1.15 5.09 -10.72
C ILE A 111 -1.71 6.41 -10.17
N ILE A 112 -1.21 6.88 -9.03
CA ILE A 112 -1.68 8.13 -8.39
C ILE A 112 -1.48 9.35 -9.31
N ALA A 113 -0.42 9.38 -10.10
CA ALA A 113 -0.15 10.45 -11.05
C ALA A 113 -1.08 10.42 -12.27
N GLY A 114 -1.49 9.23 -12.73
CA GLY A 114 -2.44 9.06 -13.85
C GLY A 114 -3.92 9.16 -13.43
N CYS A 115 -4.22 8.92 -12.16
CA CYS A 115 -5.57 8.89 -11.62
C CYS A 115 -5.78 10.00 -10.58
N ASP A 116 -6.29 11.15 -11.01
CA ASP A 116 -6.44 12.35 -10.15
C ASP A 116 -7.28 12.10 -8.89
N ARG A 117 -8.20 11.12 -8.92
CA ARG A 117 -9.08 10.79 -7.80
C ARG A 117 -8.50 9.73 -6.86
N VAL A 118 -7.37 9.10 -7.21
CA VAL A 118 -6.75 8.04 -6.40
C VAL A 118 -5.80 8.65 -5.38
N GLY A 119 -6.09 8.44 -4.09
CA GLY A 119 -5.26 8.86 -2.96
C GLY A 119 -4.41 7.74 -2.35
N MET A 120 -4.70 6.48 -2.71
CA MET A 120 -3.98 5.31 -2.22
C MET A 120 -3.97 4.16 -3.24
N VAL A 121 -2.87 3.42 -3.27
CA VAL A 121 -2.72 2.12 -3.92
C VAL A 121 -2.35 1.10 -2.86
N GLU A 122 -2.95 -0.08 -2.89
CA GLU A 122 -2.70 -1.15 -1.94
C GLU A 122 -2.25 -2.40 -2.66
N PHE A 123 -1.16 -3.00 -2.19
CA PHE A 123 -0.71 -4.31 -2.61
C PHE A 123 -1.07 -5.34 -1.54
N SER A 124 -1.82 -6.37 -1.93
CA SER A 124 -2.21 -7.48 -1.05
C SER A 124 -1.91 -8.85 -1.67
N ALA A 125 -1.82 -9.91 -0.86
CA ALA A 125 -1.53 -11.26 -1.35
C ALA A 125 -2.28 -12.33 -0.52
N PRO A 126 -2.55 -13.54 -1.06
CA PRO A 126 -3.38 -14.56 -0.38
C PRO A 126 -2.73 -15.22 0.82
N TRP A 127 -1.40 -15.17 0.91
CA TRP A 127 -0.63 -16.17 1.64
C TRP A 127 -0.24 -15.73 3.05
N GLU A 128 -0.48 -14.46 3.42
CA GLU A 128 -0.22 -13.86 4.73
C GLU A 128 -1.15 -12.66 4.96
N GLU A 129 -1.09 -12.01 6.14
CA GLU A 129 -1.53 -10.62 6.37
C GLU A 129 -0.66 -9.62 5.57
N PHE A 130 -0.39 -9.94 4.31
CA PHE A 130 0.36 -9.12 3.39
C PHE A 130 -0.56 -8.01 2.90
N PHE A 131 -0.43 -6.88 3.56
CA PHE A 131 -1.11 -5.65 3.22
C PHE A 131 -0.07 -4.52 3.21
N ARG A 132 0.17 -3.93 2.03
CA ARG A 132 1.20 -2.89 1.82
C ARG A 132 0.59 -1.72 1.06
N PRO A 133 0.10 -0.69 1.75
CA PRO A 133 -0.42 0.49 1.06
C PRO A 133 0.70 1.45 0.67
N VAL A 134 0.34 2.33 -0.26
CA VAL A 134 1.13 3.43 -0.82
C VAL A 134 0.19 4.62 -0.98
N GLY A 135 0.52 5.78 -0.42
CA GLY A 135 -0.42 6.90 -0.27
C GLY A 135 0.13 8.22 -0.78
N TYR A 136 -0.76 9.10 -1.24
CA TYR A 136 -0.46 10.47 -1.71
C TYR A 136 -0.60 11.52 -0.60
N PHE A 137 0.37 12.40 -0.46
CA PHE A 137 0.40 13.40 0.61
C PHE A 137 0.25 14.85 0.10
N PRO A 138 -0.23 15.77 0.96
CA PRO A 138 -0.40 17.19 0.60
C PRO A 138 0.89 17.90 0.14
N ASP A 139 2.07 17.41 0.55
CA ASP A 139 3.38 17.91 0.11
C ASP A 139 3.81 17.40 -1.29
N ASN A 140 2.85 16.79 -2.01
CA ASN A 140 2.99 16.19 -3.31
C ASN A 140 4.00 15.03 -3.34
N THR A 141 4.05 14.24 -2.27
CA THR A 141 4.84 13.01 -2.19
C THR A 141 3.97 11.76 -2.19
N VAL A 142 4.58 10.63 -2.53
CA VAL A 142 3.98 9.29 -2.44
C VAL A 142 4.88 8.43 -1.56
N ARG A 143 4.30 7.74 -0.59
CA ARG A 143 5.04 6.99 0.44
C ARG A 143 4.39 5.65 0.74
N THR A 144 5.19 4.65 1.11
CA THR A 144 4.71 3.37 1.65
C THR A 144 4.31 3.51 3.12
N PHE A 145 3.46 2.59 3.61
CA PHE A 145 3.12 2.49 5.03
C PHE A 145 3.56 1.16 5.64
N SER A 146 3.74 1.19 6.97
CA SER A 146 3.79 0.01 7.82
C SER A 146 2.51 -0.05 8.65
N TRP A 147 1.76 -1.14 8.58
CA TRP A 147 0.71 -1.39 9.58
C TRP A 147 1.39 -1.88 10.85
N LEU A 148 1.19 -1.15 11.93
CA LEU A 148 1.39 -1.70 13.26
C LEU A 148 0.07 -2.35 13.67
N GLU A 149 0.13 -3.52 14.30
CA GLU A 149 -1.05 -4.22 14.84
C GLU A 149 -2.00 -3.24 15.57
N ASN A 150 -3.30 -3.52 15.51
CA ASN A 150 -4.29 -2.82 16.34
C ASN A 150 -3.88 -2.93 17.80
N ARG A 151 -3.40 -1.82 18.36
CA ARG A 151 -3.01 -1.69 19.78
C ARG A 151 -4.16 -1.09 20.57
N ASP A 152 -4.12 -1.33 21.88
CA ASP A 152 -5.11 -0.82 22.81
C ASP A 152 -5.18 0.72 22.77
N GLU A 153 -6.41 1.27 22.78
CA GLU A 153 -6.65 2.71 22.67
C GLU A 153 -5.97 3.50 23.80
N THR A 154 -5.91 2.91 25.00
CA THR A 154 -5.29 3.49 26.20
C THR A 154 -3.78 3.58 26.03
N GLU A 155 -3.15 2.58 25.40
CA GLU A 155 -1.73 2.61 25.10
C GLU A 155 -1.40 3.67 24.04
N ILE A 156 -2.24 3.82 23.01
CA ILE A 156 -2.08 4.89 22.00
C ILE A 156 -2.20 6.27 22.66
N ARG A 157 -3.22 6.47 23.52
CA ARG A 157 -3.46 7.74 24.23
C ARG A 157 -2.38 8.10 25.25
N SER A 158 -1.71 7.09 25.84
CA SER A 158 -0.58 7.32 26.75
C SER A 158 0.69 7.81 26.05
N GLY A 159 0.69 7.89 24.71
CA GLY A 159 1.85 8.32 23.93
C GLY A 159 2.93 7.25 23.77
N LYS A 160 2.68 6.03 24.27
CA LYS A 160 3.57 4.85 24.11
C LYS A 160 3.85 4.56 22.64
N TYR A 161 2.91 4.88 21.75
CA TYR A 161 3.02 4.73 20.30
C TYR A 161 2.95 6.10 19.63
N PRO A 162 4.07 6.84 19.51
CA PRO A 162 4.08 8.17 18.91
C PRO A 162 3.64 8.18 17.44
N ASN A 163 3.63 7.00 16.81
CA ASN A 163 3.28 6.76 15.41
C ASN A 163 1.83 6.29 15.21
N GLN A 164 1.02 6.30 16.26
CA GLN A 164 -0.41 6.02 16.20
C GLN A 164 -1.16 7.14 16.90
N ARG A 165 -2.41 7.36 16.52
CA ARG A 165 -3.30 8.31 17.18
C ARG A 165 -4.73 7.82 17.11
N VAL A 166 -5.50 8.12 18.13
CA VAL A 166 -6.93 7.88 18.13
C VAL A 166 -7.62 9.08 17.49
N VAL A 167 -8.51 8.83 16.54
CA VAL A 167 -9.29 9.86 15.87
C VAL A 167 -10.75 9.63 16.17
N ILE A 168 -11.38 10.64 16.74
CA ILE A 168 -12.79 10.60 17.07
C ILE A 168 -13.56 11.03 15.83
N THR A 169 -14.33 10.10 15.27
CA THR A 169 -15.27 10.35 14.17
C THR A 169 -16.69 10.46 14.74
N PRO A 170 -17.65 11.02 13.99
CA PRO A 170 -19.06 11.03 14.40
C PRO A 170 -19.64 9.63 14.67
N THR A 171 -19.02 8.59 14.11
CA THR A 171 -19.43 7.18 14.24
C THR A 171 -18.64 6.40 15.30
N GLY A 172 -17.70 7.04 16.01
CA GLY A 172 -16.87 6.40 17.05
C GLY A 172 -15.38 6.73 16.95
N SER A 173 -14.57 6.18 17.85
CA SER A 173 -13.11 6.26 17.77
C SER A 173 -12.57 5.29 16.72
N ILE A 174 -11.62 5.75 15.90
CA ILE A 174 -10.82 4.91 15.01
C ILE A 174 -9.34 5.13 15.30
N SER A 175 -8.55 4.07 15.30
CA SER A 175 -7.09 4.17 15.34
C SER A 175 -6.57 4.58 13.97
N MET A 176 -5.73 5.61 13.93
CA MET A 176 -5.09 6.11 12.71
C MET A 176 -3.57 6.15 12.91
N TYR A 177 -2.83 5.87 11.85
CA TYR A 177 -1.37 5.84 11.88
C TYR A 177 -0.79 7.23 11.57
N LYS A 178 0.25 7.60 12.31
CA LYS A 178 1.10 8.78 12.10
C LYS A 178 2.38 8.33 11.39
N TRP A 179 2.85 9.12 10.44
CA TRP A 179 3.93 8.80 9.49
C TRP A 179 5.25 8.30 10.14
N GLY A 180 6.04 7.52 9.39
CA GLY A 180 7.51 7.62 9.44
C GLY A 180 8.33 6.48 10.04
N TYR A 181 7.76 5.31 10.36
CA TYR A 181 8.57 4.22 10.90
C TYR A 181 8.18 2.83 10.39
N TYR A 182 9.12 2.23 9.66
CA TYR A 182 9.25 0.79 9.48
C TYR A 182 9.73 0.16 10.79
N TYR A 183 8.82 -0.38 11.58
CA TYR A 183 9.20 -1.36 12.59
C TYR A 183 8.98 -2.76 12.02
N SER A 184 10.09 -3.48 11.82
CA SER A 184 10.06 -4.93 11.92
C SER A 184 9.99 -5.27 13.41
N PRO A 185 9.23 -6.31 13.82
CA PRO A 185 9.52 -6.96 15.10
C PRO A 185 11.01 -7.37 15.18
#